data_AF-A0A411K8F1-F1
#
_entry.id   AF-A0A411K8F1-F1
#
_cell.length_a   1.000
_cell.length_b   1.000
_cell.length_c   1.000
_cell.angle_alpha   90.00
_cell.angle_beta   90.00
_cell.angle_gamma   90.00
#
_symmetry.space_group_name_H-M   'P 1'
#
loop_
_entity.id
_entity.type
_entity.pdbx_description
1 polymer ?
#
loop_
_entity_poly.entity_id
_entity_poly.type
_entity_poly.pdbx_seq_one_letter_code
_entity_poly.pdbx_strand_id
1 'polypeptide(L)'
;GATVITNLFYWAPNLVIVLLGGYSVSEPTLQRFYILHFILPFVLLIIVVIHIYYLHRSSSTNPLSGIDSWYVTRFYPVVIFSDLKMLTTLFVVLGIQLTYGVIPLFQGDCDNSIVSNPLQTPLHIVPEWYLLTFYATLKLFPSKLSGLIAMGALLQSLILIVESRALSPVIACVHYHRVWSIISI
;
A
#
# COMPACT_ATOMS: atom_id res chain seq x y z
N GLY A 1 17.55 1.33 1.63
CA GLY A 1 16.38 1.60 0.76
C GLY A 1 16.72 2.45 -0.45
N ALA A 2 16.96 3.75 -0.26
CA ALA A 2 17.04 4.76 -1.34
C ALA A 2 17.89 4.34 -2.56
N THR A 3 19.14 3.93 -2.37
CA THR A 3 20.05 3.53 -3.47
C THR A 3 19.47 2.40 -4.33
N VAL A 4 18.79 1.42 -3.73
CA VAL A 4 18.22 0.28 -4.46
C VAL A 4 17.01 0.72 -5.28
N ILE A 5 16.14 1.53 -4.68
CA ILE A 5 14.90 2.00 -5.31
C ILE A 5 15.22 2.94 -6.49
N THR A 6 16.12 3.91 -6.32
CA THR A 6 16.48 4.83 -7.41
C THR A 6 17.17 4.10 -8.56
N ASN A 7 17.92 3.04 -8.26
CA ASN A 7 18.54 2.20 -9.28
C ASN A 7 17.57 1.31 -10.07
N LEU A 8 16.28 1.22 -9.67
CA LEU A 8 15.26 0.60 -10.53
C LEU A 8 15.07 1.38 -11.84
N PHE A 9 15.36 2.68 -11.84
CA PHE A 9 15.30 3.56 -13.01
C PHE A 9 16.60 3.56 -13.83
N TYR A 10 17.43 2.51 -13.73
CA TYR A 10 18.72 2.43 -14.45
C TYR A 10 18.59 2.60 -15.98
N TRP A 11 17.43 2.28 -16.55
CA TRP A 11 17.13 2.45 -17.98
C TRP A 11 16.91 3.92 -18.37
N ALA A 12 16.79 4.83 -17.41
CA ALA A 12 16.67 6.27 -17.59
C ALA A 12 17.72 7.04 -16.73
N PRO A 13 19.01 6.99 -17.08
CA PRO A 13 20.10 7.52 -16.25
C PRO A 13 19.98 9.02 -15.97
N ASN A 14 19.50 9.80 -16.94
CA ASN A 14 19.26 11.24 -16.76
C ASN A 14 18.21 11.51 -15.68
N LEU A 15 17.17 10.67 -15.60
CA LEU A 15 16.14 10.76 -14.56
C LEU A 15 16.72 10.44 -13.19
N VAL A 16 17.58 9.42 -13.09
CA VAL A 16 18.27 9.05 -11.83
C VAL A 16 19.12 10.21 -11.31
N ILE A 17 19.90 10.86 -12.19
CA ILE A 17 20.74 12.02 -11.81
C ILE A 17 19.87 13.20 -11.36
N VAL A 18 18.74 13.44 -12.03
CA VAL A 18 17.79 14.49 -11.63
C VAL A 18 17.13 14.17 -10.29
N LEU A 19 16.73 12.92 -10.04
CA LEU A 19 16.17 12.52 -8.76
C LEU A 19 17.21 12.67 -7.63
N LEU A 20 18.45 12.24 -7.89
CA LEU A 20 19.51 12.28 -6.88
C LEU A 20 20.13 13.68 -6.71
N GLY A 21 20.03 14.56 -7.71
CA GLY A 21 20.82 15.80 -7.72
C GLY A 21 22.33 15.56 -7.73
N GLY A 22 22.77 14.39 -8.22
CA GLY A 22 24.16 13.93 -8.18
C GLY A 22 24.30 12.48 -8.66
N TYR A 23 25.45 11.86 -8.41
CA TYR A 23 25.76 10.48 -8.83
C TYR A 23 25.41 9.40 -7.80
N SER A 24 25.18 9.79 -6.55
CA SER A 24 24.90 8.88 -5.45
C SER A 24 23.93 9.51 -4.44
N VAL A 25 23.37 8.68 -3.57
CA VAL A 25 22.54 9.14 -2.45
C VAL A 25 23.39 9.99 -1.51
N SER A 26 23.02 11.26 -1.38
CA SER A 26 23.78 12.30 -0.68
C SER A 26 22.84 13.37 -0.11
N GLU A 27 23.39 14.41 0.51
CA GLU A 27 22.59 15.46 1.17
C GLU A 27 21.53 16.12 0.26
N PRO A 28 21.81 16.45 -1.02
CA PRO A 28 20.80 16.95 -1.95
C PRO A 28 19.62 15.98 -2.16
N THR A 29 19.85 14.67 -2.11
CA THR A 29 18.78 13.67 -2.22
C THR A 29 17.82 13.73 -1.05
N LEU A 30 18.38 13.87 0.16
CA LEU A 30 17.61 13.87 1.38
C LEU A 30 16.72 15.11 1.47
N GLN A 31 17.26 16.28 1.13
CA GLN A 31 16.48 17.53 1.08
C GLN A 31 15.31 17.43 0.09
N ARG A 32 15.55 16.87 -1.11
CA ARG A 32 14.50 16.69 -2.13
C ARG A 32 13.44 15.69 -1.67
N PHE A 33 13.86 14.55 -1.12
CA PHE A 33 12.94 13.55 -0.60
C PHE A 33 12.11 14.08 0.55
N TYR A 34 12.68 14.92 1.42
CA TYR A 34 11.94 15.60 2.48
C TYR A 34 10.85 16.52 1.91
N ILE A 35 11.20 17.38 0.94
CA ILE A 35 10.22 18.27 0.29
C ILE A 35 9.12 17.47 -0.40
N LEU A 36 9.47 16.41 -1.14
CA LEU A 36 8.49 15.56 -1.79
C LEU A 36 7.59 14.84 -0.78
N HIS A 37 8.17 14.28 0.28
CA HIS A 37 7.43 13.61 1.35
C HIS A 37 6.45 14.56 2.05
N PHE A 38 6.80 15.84 2.19
CA PHE A 38 5.91 16.85 2.73
C PHE A 38 4.76 17.21 1.78
N ILE A 39 5.02 17.30 0.46
CA ILE A 39 4.03 17.69 -0.54
C ILE A 39 3.06 16.55 -0.89
N LEU A 40 3.55 15.31 -0.99
CA LEU A 40 2.77 14.16 -1.45
C LEU A 40 1.47 13.90 -0.65
N PRO A 41 1.43 14.05 0.69
CA PRO A 41 0.19 13.94 1.46
C PRO A 41 -0.90 14.92 1.02
N PHE A 42 -0.55 16.15 0.63
CA PHE A 42 -1.52 17.14 0.14
C PHE A 42 -2.05 16.78 -1.25
N VAL A 43 -1.18 16.26 -2.12
CA VAL A 43 -1.61 15.73 -3.42
C VAL A 43 -2.56 14.55 -3.22
N LEU A 44 -2.25 13.66 -2.27
CA LEU A 44 -3.11 12.52 -1.92
C LEU A 44 -4.46 13.00 -1.36
N LEU A 45 -4.50 14.06 -0.54
CA LEU A 45 -5.76 14.63 -0.06
C LEU A 45 -6.66 15.09 -1.21
N ILE A 46 -6.11 15.73 -2.24
CA ILE A 46 -6.87 16.13 -3.43
C ILE A 46 -7.45 14.90 -4.14
N ILE A 47 -6.65 13.84 -4.30
CA ILE A 47 -7.09 12.57 -4.89
C ILE A 47 -8.22 11.95 -4.05
N VAL A 48 -8.13 11.99 -2.72
CA VAL A 48 -9.17 11.49 -1.80
C VAL A 48 -10.48 12.27 -1.98
N VAL A 49 -10.43 13.59 -2.11
CA VAL A 49 -11.64 14.40 -2.35
C VAL A 49 -12.30 14.02 -3.68
N ILE A 50 -11.51 13.87 -4.74
CA ILE A 50 -12.00 13.42 -6.05
C ILE A 50 -12.61 12.01 -5.94
N HIS A 51 -11.94 11.11 -5.23
CA HIS A 51 -12.43 9.75 -4.98
C HIS A 51 -13.78 9.74 -4.26
N ILE A 52 -13.91 10.53 -3.18
CA ILE A 52 -15.16 10.67 -2.43
C ILE A 52 -16.26 11.26 -3.32
N TYR A 53 -15.97 12.26 -4.16
CA TYR A 53 -16.93 12.82 -5.10
C TYR A 53 -17.51 11.75 -6.05
N TYR A 54 -16.66 10.92 -6.65
CA TYR A 54 -17.13 9.83 -7.51
C TYR A 54 -17.88 8.74 -6.74
N LEU A 55 -17.44 8.41 -5.53
CA LEU A 55 -18.14 7.47 -4.66
C LEU A 55 -19.55 7.97 -4.31
N HIS A 56 -19.71 9.27 -4.02
CA HIS A 56 -21.03 9.87 -3.78
C HIS A 56 -21.92 9.85 -5.03
N ARG A 57 -21.35 9.96 -6.22
CA ARG A 57 -22.12 9.91 -7.48
C ARG A 57 -22.57 8.50 -7.84
N SER A 58 -21.73 7.50 -7.63
CA SER A 58 -21.99 6.10 -7.98
C SER A 58 -22.61 5.27 -6.84
N SER A 59 -22.71 5.84 -5.64
CA SER A 59 -23.09 5.15 -4.39
C SER A 59 -22.09 4.05 -3.99
N SER A 60 -22.19 3.59 -2.74
CA SER A 60 -21.41 2.48 -2.22
C SER A 60 -21.92 1.14 -2.74
N THR A 61 -21.02 0.19 -2.99
CA THR A 61 -21.39 -1.20 -3.27
C THR A 61 -21.80 -1.94 -1.99
N ASN A 62 -22.58 -3.02 -2.12
CA ASN A 62 -22.96 -3.90 -1.01
C ASN A 62 -22.39 -5.32 -1.25
N PRO A 63 -22.16 -6.13 -0.19
CA PRO A 63 -21.62 -7.48 -0.34
C PRO A 63 -22.56 -8.45 -1.08
N LEU A 64 -23.85 -8.13 -1.18
CA LEU A 64 -24.86 -8.88 -1.94
C LEU A 64 -25.00 -8.33 -3.38
N SER A 65 -23.89 -7.87 -3.95
CA SER A 65 -23.82 -7.04 -5.17
C SER A 65 -24.82 -7.45 -6.25
N GLY A 66 -25.65 -6.50 -6.71
CA GLY A 66 -26.62 -6.69 -7.79
C GLY A 66 -28.08 -6.78 -7.33
N ILE A 67 -28.34 -6.87 -6.02
CA ILE A 67 -29.67 -6.59 -5.46
C ILE A 67 -29.63 -5.15 -4.97
N ASP A 68 -30.38 -4.27 -5.63
CA ASP A 68 -30.70 -2.96 -5.07
C ASP A 68 -31.38 -3.20 -3.73
N SER A 69 -30.60 -3.05 -2.65
CA SER A 69 -31.12 -3.21 -1.31
C SER A 69 -32.02 -2.03 -1.04
N TRP A 70 -33.32 -2.25 -1.14
CA TRP A 70 -34.39 -1.33 -0.71
C TRP A 70 -34.22 -0.82 0.74
N TYR A 71 -33.33 -1.46 1.52
CA TYR A 71 -32.87 -1.02 2.83
C TYR A 71 -31.58 -0.19 2.79
N VAL A 72 -31.61 0.99 2.20
CA VAL A 72 -30.53 1.98 2.41
C VAL A 72 -30.78 2.70 3.74
N THR A 73 -29.81 2.64 4.65
CA THR A 73 -29.86 3.40 5.91
C THR A 73 -29.20 4.76 5.72
N ARG A 74 -29.61 5.76 6.52
CA ARG A 74 -28.96 7.08 6.47
C ARG A 74 -27.53 7.00 7.02
N PHE A 75 -26.60 7.67 6.35
CA PHE A 75 -25.21 7.75 6.77
C PHE A 75 -25.05 8.32 8.19
N TYR A 76 -25.71 9.45 8.46
CA TYR A 76 -25.90 9.95 9.82
C TYR A 76 -27.28 9.54 10.35
N PRO A 77 -27.39 9.00 11.57
CA PRO A 77 -26.32 8.77 12.56
C PRO A 77 -25.65 7.39 12.46
N VAL A 78 -26.26 6.44 11.74
CA VAL A 78 -25.99 5.00 11.89
C VAL A 78 -24.55 4.63 11.49
N VAL A 79 -24.14 5.00 10.28
CA VAL A 79 -22.81 4.64 9.75
C VAL A 79 -21.71 5.40 10.48
N ILE A 80 -21.91 6.70 10.75
CA ILE A 80 -20.94 7.53 11.48
C ILE A 80 -20.60 6.95 12.86
N PHE A 81 -21.60 6.53 13.66
CA PHE A 81 -21.31 5.95 14.98
C PHE A 81 -20.63 4.58 14.89
N SER A 82 -20.96 3.79 13.86
CA SER A 82 -20.26 2.52 13.59
C SER A 82 -18.79 2.77 13.24
N ASP A 83 -18.52 3.73 12.35
CA ASP A 83 -17.16 4.10 11.94
C ASP A 83 -16.34 4.65 13.11
N LEU A 84 -16.94 5.48 13.97
CA LEU A 84 -16.29 5.98 15.18
C LEU A 84 -15.95 4.84 16.16
N LYS A 85 -16.83 3.86 16.33
CA LYS A 85 -16.55 2.66 17.13
C LYS A 85 -15.39 1.84 16.55
N MET A 86 -15.36 1.66 15.23
CA MET A 86 -14.24 0.96 14.57
C MET A 86 -12.94 1.74 14.69
N LEU A 87 -12.97 3.06 14.49
CA LEU A 87 -11.80 3.93 14.59
C LEU A 87 -11.24 3.96 16.02
N THR A 88 -12.09 4.04 17.03
CA THR A 88 -11.67 3.95 18.45
C THR A 88 -11.06 2.60 18.75
N THR A 89 -11.66 1.50 18.28
CA THR A 89 -11.08 0.15 18.44
C THR A 89 -9.72 0.05 17.77
N LEU A 90 -9.56 0.58 16.56
CA LEU A 90 -8.29 0.63 15.84
C LEU A 90 -7.23 1.40 16.62
N PHE A 91 -7.55 2.60 17.13
CA PHE A 91 -6.60 3.39 17.91
C PHE A 91 -6.19 2.72 19.23
N VAL A 92 -7.11 2.00 19.88
CA VAL A 92 -6.78 1.21 21.07
C VAL A 92 -5.79 0.10 20.72
N VAL A 93 -6.04 -0.66 19.64
CA VAL A 93 -5.14 -1.73 19.19
C VAL A 93 -3.77 -1.17 18.79
N LEU A 94 -3.73 -0.07 18.03
CA LEU A 94 -2.48 0.59 17.66
C LEU A 94 -1.74 1.14 18.89
N GLY A 95 -2.45 1.71 19.86
CA GLY A 95 -1.88 2.21 21.10
C GLY A 95 -1.22 1.09 21.92
N ILE A 96 -1.90 -0.06 22.05
CA ILE A 96 -1.33 -1.25 22.71
C ILE A 96 -0.09 -1.74 21.95
N GLN A 97 -0.15 -1.79 20.61
CA GLN A 97 0.98 -2.23 19.79
C GLN A 97 2.20 -1.29 19.92
N LEU A 98 2.00 0.03 19.90
CA LEU A 98 3.09 1.01 20.00
C LEU A 98 3.74 1.03 21.39
N THR A 99 2.96 0.76 22.44
CA THR A 99 3.45 0.82 23.84
C THR A 99 4.05 -0.50 24.32
N TYR A 100 3.43 -1.63 23.97
CA TYR A 100 3.84 -2.96 24.47
C TYR A 100 4.47 -3.86 23.39
N GLY A 101 4.37 -3.52 22.11
CA GLY A 101 5.04 -4.27 21.03
C GLY A 101 4.54 -5.71 20.85
N VAL A 102 3.25 -5.96 21.08
CA VAL A 102 2.66 -7.32 21.17
C VAL A 102 2.86 -8.16 19.90
N ILE A 103 2.83 -7.54 18.72
CA ILE A 103 2.98 -8.20 17.42
C ILE A 103 4.31 -7.82 16.78
N PRO A 104 5.15 -8.77 16.35
CA PRO A 104 6.46 -8.44 15.80
C PRO A 104 6.44 -7.83 14.39
N LEU A 105 5.31 -7.91 13.70
CA LEU A 105 5.13 -7.46 12.32
C LEU A 105 5.28 -5.95 12.12
N PHE A 106 5.08 -5.14 13.16
CA PHE A 106 5.15 -3.68 13.08
C PHE A 106 6.47 -3.09 13.57
N GLN A 107 7.43 -3.92 13.94
CA GLN A 107 8.72 -3.43 14.41
C GLN A 107 9.59 -3.02 13.23
N GLY A 108 10.15 -1.82 13.31
CA GLY A 108 11.14 -1.35 12.34
C GLY A 108 12.40 -2.20 12.41
N ASP A 109 13.15 -2.24 11.32
CA ASP A 109 14.44 -2.91 11.27
C ASP A 109 15.43 -2.23 12.23
N CYS A 110 16.07 -3.01 13.10
CA CYS A 110 17.08 -2.53 14.05
C CYS A 110 18.22 -1.79 13.34
N ASP A 111 18.57 -2.19 12.12
CA ASP A 111 19.64 -1.58 11.33
C ASP A 111 19.35 -0.10 11.00
N ASN A 112 18.08 0.33 11.02
CA ASN A 112 17.70 1.72 10.78
C ASN A 112 17.95 2.66 11.98
N SER A 113 18.40 2.10 13.11
CA SER A 113 18.89 2.88 14.27
C SER A 113 20.39 3.23 14.17
N ILE A 114 21.10 2.67 13.19
CA ILE A 114 22.52 2.91 12.94
C ILE A 114 22.66 4.06 11.93
N VAL A 115 23.64 4.93 12.13
CA VAL A 115 23.94 6.04 11.20
C VAL A 115 24.32 5.47 9.83
N SER A 116 23.81 6.09 8.76
CA SER A 116 24.04 5.63 7.40
C SER A 116 25.52 5.64 7.01
N ASN A 117 25.99 4.52 6.43
CA ASN A 117 27.34 4.38 5.89
C ASN A 117 27.26 4.06 4.38
N PRO A 118 27.64 4.99 3.48
CA PRO A 118 27.59 4.76 2.03
C PRO A 118 28.50 3.61 1.55
N LEU A 119 29.53 3.26 2.31
CA LEU A 119 30.54 2.25 1.95
C LEU A 119 30.19 0.84 2.43
N GLN A 120 29.18 0.71 3.31
CA GLN A 120 28.85 -0.56 3.94
C GLN A 120 27.33 -0.79 3.91
N THR A 121 26.92 -1.85 3.23
CA THR A 121 25.56 -2.37 3.34
C THR A 121 25.46 -3.29 4.55
N PRO A 122 24.40 -3.16 5.39
CA PRO A 122 24.15 -4.12 6.46
C PRO A 122 24.00 -5.55 5.94
N LEU A 123 24.36 -6.54 6.76
CA LEU A 123 24.34 -7.96 6.37
C LEU A 123 22.91 -8.47 6.13
N HIS A 124 21.93 -7.99 6.89
CA HIS A 124 20.54 -8.43 6.82
C HIS A 124 19.62 -7.30 6.32
N ILE A 125 19.91 -6.75 5.14
CA ILE A 125 19.08 -5.69 4.56
C ILE A 125 17.73 -6.23 4.05
N VAL A 126 16.64 -5.82 4.70
CA VAL A 126 15.26 -6.19 4.34
C VAL A 126 14.43 -4.91 4.15
N PRO A 127 13.56 -4.83 3.13
CA PRO A 127 12.66 -3.69 3.00
C PRO A 127 11.55 -3.74 4.05
N GLU A 128 10.85 -2.63 4.21
CA GLU A 128 9.71 -2.54 5.09
C GLU A 128 8.61 -3.57 4.70
N TRP A 129 7.88 -4.07 5.69
CA TRP A 129 6.98 -5.23 5.53
C TRP A 129 5.93 -5.04 4.42
N TYR A 130 5.42 -3.81 4.24
CA TYR A 130 4.44 -3.47 3.21
C TYR A 130 5.04 -3.45 1.79
N LEU A 131 6.36 -3.50 1.64
CA LEU A 131 7.06 -3.60 0.36
C LEU A 131 7.53 -5.02 0.03
N LEU A 132 7.43 -5.98 0.96
CA LEU A 132 7.97 -7.33 0.80
C LEU A 132 7.40 -8.07 -0.41
N THR A 133 6.11 -7.93 -0.70
CA THR A 133 5.46 -8.57 -1.86
C THR A 133 6.09 -8.08 -3.17
N PHE A 134 6.31 -6.78 -3.31
CA PHE A 134 6.93 -6.20 -4.52
C PHE A 134 8.42 -6.55 -4.60
N TYR A 135 9.12 -6.50 -3.47
CA TYR A 135 10.52 -6.93 -3.39
C TYR A 135 10.71 -8.39 -3.79
N ALA A 136 9.80 -9.28 -3.37
CA ALA A 136 9.82 -10.68 -3.77
C ALA A 136 9.69 -10.83 -5.29
N THR A 137 8.82 -10.05 -5.96
CA THR A 137 8.72 -10.08 -7.43
C THR A 137 10.02 -9.66 -8.12
N LEU A 138 10.72 -8.65 -7.59
CA LEU A 138 12.01 -8.20 -8.13
C LEU A 138 13.10 -9.27 -7.99
N LYS A 139 13.09 -10.06 -6.90
CA LYS A 139 14.06 -11.14 -6.65
C LYS A 139 13.73 -12.45 -7.36
N LEU A 140 12.46 -12.67 -7.69
CA LEU A 140 12.01 -13.92 -8.31
C LEU A 140 12.56 -14.10 -9.73
N PHE A 141 12.75 -13.00 -10.45
CA PHE A 141 13.27 -13.03 -11.81
C PHE A 141 14.77 -12.73 -11.88
N PRO A 142 15.52 -13.41 -12.78
CA PRO A 142 16.96 -13.26 -12.86
C PRO A 142 17.42 -11.92 -13.45
N SER A 143 16.57 -11.22 -14.22
CA SER A 143 16.92 -9.92 -14.81
C SER A 143 16.18 -8.77 -14.13
N LYS A 144 16.90 -7.66 -13.89
CA LYS A 144 16.34 -6.46 -13.26
C LYS A 144 15.10 -5.92 -13.99
N LEU A 145 15.14 -5.93 -15.33
CA LEU A 145 14.01 -5.47 -16.15
C LEU A 145 12.80 -6.39 -16.04
N SER A 146 12.99 -7.72 -16.11
CA SER A 146 11.87 -8.66 -16.03
C SER A 146 11.21 -8.61 -14.65
N GLY A 147 12.00 -8.49 -13.58
CA GLY A 147 11.48 -8.25 -12.23
C GLY A 147 10.66 -6.97 -12.15
N LEU A 148 11.14 -5.86 -12.73
CA LEU A 148 10.43 -4.58 -12.74
C LEU A 148 9.11 -4.67 -13.52
N ILE A 149 9.11 -5.32 -14.69
CA ILE A 149 7.91 -5.55 -15.49
C ILE A 149 6.93 -6.44 -14.73
N ALA A 150 7.40 -7.50 -14.07
CA ALA A 150 6.55 -8.38 -13.28
C ALA A 150 5.92 -7.66 -12.07
N MET A 151 6.67 -6.80 -11.39
CA MET A 151 6.15 -5.94 -10.32
C MET A 151 5.05 -5.02 -10.84
N GLY A 152 5.26 -4.38 -12.00
CA GLY A 152 4.25 -3.54 -12.66
C GLY A 152 3.02 -4.33 -13.10
N ALA A 153 3.21 -5.55 -13.62
CA ALA A 153 2.12 -6.45 -14.00
C ALA A 153 1.32 -6.92 -12.77
N LEU A 154 1.96 -7.12 -11.62
CA LEU A 154 1.28 -7.45 -10.37
C LEU A 154 0.43 -6.27 -9.87
N LEU A 155 0.95 -5.03 -9.95
CA LEU A 155 0.16 -3.84 -9.64
C LEU A 155 -1.04 -3.70 -10.59
N GLN A 156 -0.82 -3.90 -11.89
CA GLN A 156 -1.89 -3.83 -12.88
C GLN A 156 -2.94 -4.94 -12.67
N SER A 157 -2.53 -6.15 -12.34
CA SER A 157 -3.46 -7.25 -12.10
C SER A 157 -4.32 -7.00 -10.87
N LEU A 158 -3.78 -6.38 -9.81
CA LEU A 158 -4.57 -5.94 -8.65
C LEU A 158 -5.65 -4.92 -9.05
N ILE A 159 -5.31 -3.95 -9.89
CA ILE A 159 -6.28 -2.97 -10.43
C ILE A 159 -7.38 -3.70 -11.22
N LEU A 160 -6.99 -4.59 -12.13
CA LEU A 160 -7.94 -5.36 -12.95
C LEU A 160 -8.84 -6.27 -12.10
N ILE A 161 -8.32 -6.88 -11.03
CA ILE A 161 -9.13 -7.69 -10.10
C ILE A 161 -10.17 -6.80 -9.41
N VAL A 162 -9.80 -5.60 -8.97
CA VAL A 162 -10.75 -4.66 -8.34
C VAL A 162 -11.82 -4.22 -9.33
N GLU A 163 -11.45 -3.86 -10.56
CA GLU A 163 -12.41 -3.47 -11.61
C GLU A 163 -13.30 -4.65 -12.04
N SER A 164 -12.79 -5.88 -12.08
CA SER A 164 -13.57 -7.07 -12.41
C SER A 164 -14.73 -7.33 -11.44
N ARG A 165 -14.59 -6.92 -10.17
CA ARG A 165 -15.67 -6.95 -9.17
C ARG A 165 -16.78 -5.96 -9.50
N ALA A 166 -16.47 -4.86 -10.17
CA ALA A 166 -17.47 -3.92 -10.64
C ALA A 166 -18.22 -4.44 -11.89
N LEU A 167 -17.59 -5.32 -12.68
CA LEU A 167 -18.14 -5.84 -13.94
C LEU A 167 -18.95 -7.14 -13.79
N SER A 168 -18.75 -7.92 -12.72
CA SER A 168 -19.46 -9.19 -12.50
C SER A 168 -20.07 -9.30 -11.10
N PRO A 169 -21.39 -9.03 -10.93
CA PRO A 169 -22.08 -9.26 -9.64
C PRO A 169 -22.20 -10.76 -9.30
N VAL A 170 -21.99 -11.65 -10.28
CA VAL A 170 -22.26 -13.10 -10.19
C VAL A 170 -21.30 -13.85 -9.26
N ILE A 171 -20.10 -13.33 -9.00
CA ILE A 171 -19.09 -14.07 -8.20
C ILE A 171 -19.28 -13.88 -6.68
N ALA A 172 -20.13 -12.92 -6.24
CA ALA A 172 -20.17 -12.51 -4.84
C ALA A 172 -20.86 -13.50 -3.88
N CYS A 173 -21.80 -14.34 -4.31
CA CYS A 173 -22.51 -15.24 -3.37
C CYS A 173 -22.20 -16.74 -3.50
N VAL A 174 -21.94 -17.27 -4.70
CA VAL A 174 -21.90 -18.74 -4.88
C VAL A 174 -20.52 -19.35 -4.60
N HIS A 175 -19.43 -18.58 -4.72
CA HIS A 175 -18.07 -19.11 -4.49
C HIS A 175 -17.45 -18.74 -3.15
N TYR A 176 -17.72 -17.57 -2.59
CA TYR A 176 -17.09 -17.17 -1.32
C TYR A 176 -17.60 -17.94 -0.10
N HIS A 177 -18.88 -18.34 -0.10
CA HIS A 177 -19.45 -19.13 1.00
C HIS A 177 -18.94 -20.58 1.06
N ARG A 178 -18.37 -21.09 -0.03
CA ARG A 178 -17.83 -22.47 -0.10
C ARG A 178 -16.33 -22.57 0.22
N VAL A 179 -15.58 -21.46 0.19
CA VAL A 179 -14.13 -21.50 0.46
C VAL A 179 -13.82 -21.32 1.96
N TRP A 180 -14.72 -20.72 2.74
CA TRP A 180 -14.53 -20.54 4.19
C TRP A 180 -15.24 -21.59 5.07
N SER A 181 -16.02 -22.51 4.49
CA SER A 181 -16.70 -23.57 5.25
C SER A 181 -16.03 -24.95 5.14
N ILE A 182 -14.78 -25.01 4.68
CA ILE A 182 -13.98 -26.25 4.68
C ILE A 182 -12.68 -25.95 5.41
N ILE A 183 -12.76 -26.04 6.74
CA ILE A 183 -11.78 -26.52 7.74
C ILE A 183 -12.15 -25.86 9.08
N SER A 184 -13.19 -26.43 9.72
CA SER A 184 -13.33 -26.51 11.18
C SER A 184 -14.36 -27.61 11.50
N ILE A 185 -13.97 -28.86 11.24
CA ILE A 185 -14.25 -30.00 12.11
C ILE A 185 -12.88 -30.56 12.48
#